data_AF-A0A1Q9K5N3-F1
#
_entry.id   AF-A0A1Q9K5N3-F1
#
_cell.length_a   1.000
_cell.length_b   1.000
_cell.length_c   1.000
_cell.angle_alpha   90.00
_cell.angle_beta   90.00
_cell.angle_gamma   90.00
#
_symmetry.space_group_name_H-M   'P 1'
#
loop_
_entity.id
_entity.type
_entity.pdbx_description
1 polymer ?
#
loop_
_entity_poly.entity_id
_entity_poly.type
_entity_poly.pdbx_seq_one_letter_code
_entity_poly.pdbx_strand_id
1 'polypeptide(L)'
;MRKKKDTKTGWVAKSDVKDQCLKYDGSEIAVVASGTYLLGGQKIKVTFLGDQKYKIRLERTKEYFTGSAYKHIPGFSLTKDDCGDRQIWEFKRVKNRLLIQNKKNQLYLVPCGKILQMGSYKKAMRYSWQLTRVDKNVDPYYNFCQYDGRWGGKKYGSSTTMAEAACGVLVVVNALYALNGQFMDPMDGAAYACDTGYRVPYSGTDEGFLTAVAKGLGTQYGFYYAGKANTTVAILKCLEDGGVVAAHVPGHYVAIVDYDKKTKKYLVLDSHPLAKRATSPFGTWVKKERLEAGGLNAYSNFMYKQKKDTKFMWNLDSQELSVMQGLALDLDLEGQVWNTAERNENGKVE
;
A
#
# COMPACT_ATOMS: atom_id res chain seq x y z
N MET A 1 44.86 -28.18 5.15
CA MET A 1 43.70 -27.61 5.89
C MET A 1 42.42 -28.27 5.41
N ARG A 2 41.62 -28.81 6.34
CA ARG A 2 40.46 -29.67 6.08
C ARG A 2 39.31 -28.92 5.41
N LYS A 3 38.82 -29.43 4.27
CA LYS A 3 37.44 -29.24 3.79
C LYS A 3 36.49 -29.65 4.93
N LYS A 4 35.62 -28.74 5.38
CA LYS A 4 34.48 -29.06 6.24
C LYS A 4 33.18 -28.65 5.53
N LYS A 5 32.48 -29.70 5.07
CA LYS A 5 31.02 -29.93 5.01
C LYS A 5 30.10 -28.76 4.65
N ASP A 6 29.48 -28.91 3.48
CA ASP A 6 28.04 -28.80 3.26
C ASP A 6 27.29 -27.77 4.13
N THR A 7 27.21 -26.53 3.65
CA THR A 7 26.04 -25.70 3.92
C THR A 7 25.30 -25.47 2.61
N LYS A 8 24.37 -26.38 2.33
CA LYS A 8 23.27 -26.20 1.37
C LYS A 8 22.32 -25.08 1.86
N THR A 9 22.83 -23.86 1.97
CA THR A 9 21.99 -22.66 2.09
C THR A 9 21.71 -22.20 0.67
N GLY A 10 20.49 -22.43 0.22
CA GLY A 10 20.13 -22.36 -1.20
C GLY A 10 20.25 -20.96 -1.77
N TRP A 11 20.86 -20.86 -2.95
CA TRP A 11 20.88 -19.63 -3.73
C TRP A 11 20.71 -19.99 -5.21
N VAL A 12 19.77 -19.30 -5.84
CA VAL A 12 19.39 -19.44 -7.25
C VAL A 12 20.52 -18.91 -8.12
N ALA A 13 20.86 -19.60 -9.21
CA ALA A 13 21.92 -19.15 -10.09
C ALA A 13 21.51 -17.85 -10.80
N LYS A 14 22.48 -16.97 -11.09
CA LYS A 14 22.24 -15.70 -11.81
C LYS A 14 21.52 -15.89 -13.15
N SER A 15 21.69 -17.05 -13.80
CA SER A 15 20.96 -17.48 -15.00
C SER A 15 19.45 -17.63 -14.76
N ASP A 16 19.08 -18.20 -13.61
CA ASP A 16 17.69 -18.53 -13.26
C ASP A 16 16.91 -17.28 -12.83
N VAL A 17 17.60 -16.20 -12.45
CA VAL A 17 16.99 -14.90 -12.15
C VAL A 17 16.25 -14.37 -13.38
N LYS A 18 16.83 -14.49 -14.58
CA LYS A 18 16.23 -13.94 -15.81
C LYS A 18 14.95 -14.68 -16.21
N ASP A 19 14.93 -16.01 -16.07
CA ASP A 19 13.76 -16.85 -16.42
C ASP A 19 12.66 -16.80 -15.35
N GLN A 20 13.01 -16.54 -14.08
CA GLN A 20 12.04 -16.42 -12.98
C GLN A 20 11.54 -14.98 -12.75
N CYS A 21 12.28 -13.96 -13.19
CA CYS A 21 11.81 -12.57 -13.36
C CYS A 21 10.57 -12.47 -14.25
N LEU A 22 10.40 -13.40 -15.19
CA LEU A 22 9.29 -13.44 -16.14
C LEU A 22 7.98 -14.02 -15.55
N LYS A 23 7.98 -14.42 -14.27
CA LYS A 23 6.75 -14.87 -13.57
C LYS A 23 5.89 -13.73 -13.02
N TYR A 24 6.32 -12.47 -13.22
CA TYR A 24 5.47 -11.31 -13.07
C TYR A 24 4.47 -11.30 -14.24
N ASP A 25 3.17 -11.34 -13.96
CA ASP A 25 2.11 -11.40 -14.98
C ASP A 25 1.88 -10.07 -15.72
N GLY A 26 2.67 -9.03 -15.43
CA GLY A 26 2.48 -7.70 -16.00
C GLY A 26 1.36 -6.90 -15.31
N SER A 27 0.66 -7.48 -14.33
CA SER A 27 -0.48 -6.82 -13.69
C SER A 27 -0.02 -5.60 -12.90
N GLU A 28 -0.69 -4.49 -13.12
CA GLU A 28 -0.39 -3.26 -12.41
C GLU A 28 -0.69 -3.41 -10.90
N ILE A 29 0.29 -3.07 -10.06
CA ILE A 29 0.05 -2.99 -8.62
C ILE A 29 -0.66 -1.69 -8.29
N ALA A 30 -1.89 -1.80 -7.80
CA ALA A 30 -2.58 -0.67 -7.21
C ALA A 30 -1.80 -0.16 -5.98
N VAL A 31 -1.39 1.12 -5.97
CA VAL A 31 -0.78 1.77 -4.80
C VAL A 31 -1.69 1.68 -3.57
N VAL A 32 -3.01 1.64 -3.81
CA VAL A 32 -4.06 1.36 -2.84
C VAL A 32 -5.04 0.37 -3.49
N ALA A 33 -5.21 -0.82 -2.93
CA ALA A 33 -6.14 -1.81 -3.45
C ALA A 33 -7.59 -1.32 -3.42
N SER A 34 -8.44 -1.80 -4.33
CA SER A 34 -9.89 -1.61 -4.23
C SER A 34 -10.42 -2.08 -2.88
N GLY A 35 -11.33 -1.34 -2.26
CA GLY A 35 -11.86 -1.69 -0.95
C GLY A 35 -12.54 -0.54 -0.22
N THR A 36 -12.94 -0.82 1.01
CA THR A 36 -13.52 0.18 1.90
C THR A 36 -12.45 0.68 2.85
N TYR A 37 -12.32 1.99 2.96
CA TYR A 37 -11.33 2.67 3.79
C TYR A 37 -12.00 3.73 4.65
N LEU A 38 -11.31 4.10 5.72
CA LEU A 38 -11.57 5.32 6.48
C LEU A 38 -10.69 6.42 5.91
N LEU A 39 -11.33 7.49 5.47
CA LEU A 39 -10.69 8.76 5.12
C LEU A 39 -11.30 9.83 6.02
N GLY A 40 -10.52 10.30 6.99
CA GLY A 40 -11.03 11.24 8.00
C GLY A 40 -12.23 10.68 8.77
N GLY A 41 -12.21 9.42 9.21
CA GLY A 41 -13.36 8.83 9.93
C GLY A 41 -14.58 8.48 9.07
N GLN A 42 -14.69 8.96 7.83
CA GLN A 42 -15.74 8.56 6.90
C GLN A 42 -15.37 7.28 6.17
N LYS A 43 -16.34 6.37 6.03
CA LYS A 43 -16.18 5.19 5.17
C LYS A 43 -16.29 5.62 3.71
N ILE A 44 -15.21 5.41 2.98
CA ILE A 44 -15.14 5.57 1.53
C ILE A 44 -14.92 4.22 0.85
N LYS A 45 -15.51 4.03 -0.32
CA LYS A 45 -15.14 2.99 -1.26
C LYS A 45 -14.14 3.56 -2.24
N VAL A 46 -12.96 2.95 -2.30
CA VAL A 46 -11.95 3.19 -3.34
C VAL A 46 -12.07 2.07 -4.35
N THR A 47 -12.22 2.43 -5.62
CA THR A 47 -12.28 1.48 -6.74
C THR A 47 -11.15 1.77 -7.69
N PHE A 48 -10.21 0.84 -7.83
CA PHE A 48 -9.13 0.89 -8.81
C PHE A 48 -9.64 0.60 -10.22
N LEU A 49 -9.19 1.40 -11.19
CA LEU A 49 -9.62 1.35 -12.59
C LEU A 49 -8.47 0.98 -13.55
N GLY A 50 -7.25 0.77 -13.04
CA GLY A 50 -6.03 0.71 -13.85
C GLY A 50 -5.35 2.07 -14.01
N ASP A 51 -4.09 2.07 -14.44
CA ASP A 51 -3.16 3.21 -14.58
C ASP A 51 -3.09 4.12 -13.35
N GLN A 52 -3.13 3.54 -12.15
CA GLN A 52 -3.25 4.28 -10.88
C GLN A 52 -4.43 5.27 -10.85
N LYS A 53 -5.49 5.00 -11.64
CA LYS A 53 -6.74 5.75 -11.63
C LYS A 53 -7.75 5.06 -10.73
N TYR A 54 -8.53 5.88 -10.04
CA TYR A 54 -9.45 5.45 -9.00
C TYR A 54 -10.75 6.26 -9.05
N LYS A 55 -11.86 5.65 -8.66
CA LYS A 55 -13.03 6.37 -8.15
C LYS A 55 -13.05 6.31 -6.63
N ILE A 56 -13.44 7.43 -6.00
CA ILE A 56 -13.66 7.53 -4.55
C ILE A 56 -15.13 7.83 -4.31
N ARG A 57 -15.82 7.00 -3.53
CA ARG A 57 -17.25 7.13 -3.23
C ARG A 57 -17.48 7.13 -1.74
N LEU A 58 -18.34 8.00 -1.21
CA LEU A 58 -18.81 7.89 0.17
C LEU A 58 -19.72 6.67 0.32
N GLU A 59 -19.48 5.84 1.33
CA GLU A 59 -20.33 4.67 1.56
C GLU A 59 -21.70 5.03 2.12
N ARG A 60 -21.83 6.15 2.83
CA ARG A 60 -23.09 6.58 3.44
C ARG A 60 -24.09 7.10 2.40
N THR A 61 -23.68 8.05 1.56
CA THR A 61 -24.56 8.73 0.59
C THR A 61 -24.50 8.13 -0.81
N LYS A 62 -23.49 7.28 -1.08
CA LYS A 62 -23.19 6.70 -2.39
C LYS A 62 -22.77 7.71 -3.45
N GLU A 63 -22.41 8.93 -3.04
CA GLU A 63 -21.89 9.99 -3.92
C GLU A 63 -20.38 9.85 -4.16
N TYR A 64 -19.94 10.24 -5.35
CA TYR A 64 -18.54 10.25 -5.75
C TYR A 64 -17.89 11.61 -5.51
N PHE A 65 -16.65 11.59 -5.04
CA PHE A 65 -15.78 12.76 -5.02
C PHE A 65 -15.51 13.21 -6.44
N THR A 66 -15.80 14.48 -6.73
CA THR A 66 -15.76 15.04 -8.08
C THR A 66 -15.01 16.37 -8.07
N GLY A 67 -13.91 16.48 -8.79
CA GLY A 67 -13.18 17.74 -8.91
C GLY A 67 -13.97 18.83 -9.66
N SER A 68 -13.71 20.10 -9.34
CA SER A 68 -14.22 21.23 -10.14
C SER A 68 -13.84 21.08 -11.63
N ALA A 69 -14.70 21.56 -12.53
CA ALA A 69 -14.42 21.55 -13.96
C ALA A 69 -13.31 22.55 -14.36
N TYR A 70 -13.03 23.54 -13.50
CA TYR A 70 -12.08 24.62 -13.76
C TYR A 70 -10.81 24.45 -12.90
N LYS A 71 -9.64 24.42 -13.55
CA LYS A 71 -8.33 24.20 -12.92
C LYS A 71 -7.99 25.22 -11.83
N HIS A 72 -8.47 26.45 -11.94
CA HIS A 72 -8.16 27.56 -11.03
C HIS A 72 -9.19 27.76 -9.93
N ILE A 73 -10.30 27.02 -9.94
CA ILE A 73 -11.32 27.10 -8.89
C ILE A 73 -11.06 25.94 -7.93
N PRO A 74 -10.41 26.18 -6.78
CA PRO A 74 -10.11 25.12 -5.83
C PRO A 74 -11.43 24.60 -5.24
N GLY A 75 -11.77 23.36 -5.57
CA GLY A 75 -12.98 22.76 -5.05
C GLY A 75 -13.21 21.34 -5.56
N PHE A 76 -14.00 20.60 -4.80
CA PHE A 76 -14.60 19.36 -5.23
C PHE A 76 -16.04 19.30 -4.70
N SER A 77 -16.85 18.45 -5.31
CA SER A 77 -18.22 18.19 -4.88
C SER A 77 -18.46 16.70 -4.72
N LEU A 78 -19.61 16.38 -4.16
CA LEU A 78 -20.14 15.03 -4.07
C LEU A 78 -21.37 14.97 -4.97
N THR A 79 -21.44 13.95 -5.82
CA THR A 79 -22.61 13.73 -6.68
C THR A 79 -22.76 12.25 -7.02
N LYS A 80 -24.00 11.84 -7.30
CA LYS A 80 -24.32 10.53 -7.87
C LYS A 80 -24.21 10.51 -9.39
N ASP A 81 -24.27 11.68 -10.03
CA ASP A 81 -24.26 11.81 -11.48
C ASP A 81 -22.90 11.46 -12.04
N ASP A 82 -22.86 10.79 -13.19
CA ASP A 82 -21.59 10.55 -13.86
C ASP A 82 -21.02 11.87 -14.39
N CYS A 83 -19.83 12.20 -13.92
CA CYS A 83 -19.13 13.43 -14.26
C CYS A 83 -17.84 13.19 -15.05
N GLY A 84 -17.66 11.97 -15.57
CA GLY A 84 -16.50 11.57 -16.37
C GLY A 84 -15.18 11.78 -15.62
N ASP A 85 -14.21 12.40 -16.28
CA ASP A 85 -12.86 12.64 -15.74
C ASP A 85 -12.84 13.40 -14.40
N ARG A 86 -13.90 14.15 -14.07
CA ARG A 86 -13.98 14.82 -12.76
C ARG A 86 -14.10 13.84 -11.59
N GLN A 87 -14.61 12.63 -11.81
CA GLN A 87 -14.67 11.56 -10.79
C GLN A 87 -13.42 10.67 -10.76
N ILE A 88 -12.46 10.91 -11.64
CA ILE A 88 -11.25 10.12 -11.73
C ILE A 88 -10.16 10.77 -10.90
N TRP A 89 -9.58 9.98 -10.00
CA TRP A 89 -8.51 10.36 -9.10
C TRP A 89 -7.27 9.51 -9.38
N GLU A 90 -6.11 10.13 -9.43
CA GLU A 90 -4.84 9.46 -9.61
C GLU A 90 -4.13 9.36 -8.26
N PHE A 91 -3.81 8.14 -7.82
CA PHE A 91 -3.09 7.94 -6.57
C PHE A 91 -1.62 7.71 -6.90
N LYS A 92 -0.75 8.58 -6.37
CA LYS A 92 0.68 8.51 -6.64
C LYS A 92 1.45 8.32 -5.34
N ARG A 93 2.29 7.29 -5.31
CA ARG A 93 3.30 7.13 -4.25
C ARG A 93 4.54 7.93 -4.62
N VAL A 94 4.96 8.82 -3.73
CA VAL A 94 6.21 9.59 -3.85
C VAL A 94 6.98 9.39 -2.56
N LYS A 95 8.01 8.52 -2.59
CA LYS A 95 8.68 8.03 -1.38
C LYS A 95 7.65 7.45 -0.40
N ASN A 96 7.67 7.92 0.84
CA ASN A 96 6.72 7.57 1.87
C ASN A 96 5.36 8.29 1.82
N ARG A 97 5.08 9.07 0.78
CA ARG A 97 3.83 9.86 0.68
C ARG A 97 2.86 9.30 -0.33
N LEU A 98 1.59 9.23 0.05
CA LEU A 98 0.48 9.00 -0.86
C LEU A 98 -0.13 10.35 -1.23
N LEU A 99 -0.11 10.69 -2.52
CA LEU A 99 -0.75 11.85 -3.10
C LEU A 99 -2.02 11.41 -3.84
N ILE A 100 -3.09 12.19 -3.72
CA ILE A 100 -4.38 11.93 -4.36
C ILE A 100 -4.70 13.15 -5.23
N GLN A 101 -4.61 13.00 -6.54
CA GLN A 101 -4.80 14.09 -7.51
C GLN A 101 -6.09 13.87 -8.30
N ASN A 102 -6.85 14.92 -8.58
CA ASN A 102 -7.98 14.82 -9.48
C ASN A 102 -7.52 14.94 -10.94
N LYS A 103 -8.00 14.04 -11.82
CA LYS A 103 -7.61 14.01 -13.24
C LYS A 103 -8.05 15.26 -14.00
N LYS A 104 -9.23 15.82 -13.72
CA LYS A 104 -9.75 16.96 -14.51
C LYS A 104 -9.04 18.27 -14.18
N ASN A 105 -8.99 18.65 -12.90
CA ASN A 105 -8.45 19.95 -12.50
C ASN A 105 -6.97 19.88 -12.08
N GLN A 106 -6.38 18.68 -12.00
CA GLN A 106 -4.96 18.49 -11.64
C GLN A 106 -4.58 18.98 -10.24
N LEU A 107 -5.56 19.27 -9.38
CA LEU A 107 -5.35 19.64 -7.98
C LEU A 107 -5.34 18.39 -7.09
N TYR A 108 -4.77 18.54 -5.90
CA TYR A 108 -4.59 17.46 -4.94
C TYR A 108 -5.57 17.58 -3.79
N LEU A 109 -6.07 16.45 -3.32
CA LEU A 109 -6.78 16.38 -2.04
C LEU A 109 -5.79 16.61 -0.90
N VAL A 110 -6.02 17.66 -0.11
CA VAL A 110 -5.18 18.03 1.02
C VAL A 110 -6.05 18.40 2.24
N PRO A 111 -5.56 18.14 3.46
CA PRO A 111 -6.20 18.64 4.67
C PRO A 111 -5.96 20.16 4.82
N CYS A 112 -6.95 20.85 5.40
CA CYS A 112 -6.84 22.22 5.88
C CYS A 112 -7.61 22.35 7.20
N GLY A 113 -6.90 22.33 8.33
CA GLY A 113 -7.53 22.22 9.64
C GLY A 113 -8.39 20.95 9.72
N LYS A 114 -9.70 21.13 9.91
CA LYS A 114 -10.71 20.05 9.95
C LYS A 114 -11.49 19.86 8.65
N ILE A 115 -11.14 20.56 7.56
CA ILE A 115 -11.86 20.51 6.26
C ILE A 115 -10.98 20.10 5.07
N LEU A 116 -11.57 19.37 4.12
CA LEU A 116 -10.89 18.75 2.97
C LEU A 116 -10.96 19.80 1.88
N GLN A 117 -9.84 20.02 1.21
CA GLN A 117 -9.83 20.96 0.11
C GLN A 117 -8.94 20.47 -1.02
N MET A 118 -9.07 21.15 -2.16
CA MET A 118 -8.12 21.05 -3.24
C MET A 118 -6.90 21.95 -2.96
N GLY A 119 -5.71 21.50 -3.37
CA GLY A 119 -4.47 22.23 -3.17
C GLY A 119 -3.44 21.93 -4.26
N SER A 120 -2.39 22.75 -4.29
CA SER A 120 -1.26 22.57 -5.21
C SER A 120 -0.37 21.40 -4.80
N TYR A 121 0.47 20.93 -5.73
CA TYR A 121 1.49 19.92 -5.45
C TYR A 121 2.39 20.29 -4.25
N LYS A 122 2.82 21.55 -4.16
CA LYS A 122 3.66 22.05 -3.05
C LYS A 122 2.95 21.91 -1.70
N LYS A 123 1.64 22.13 -1.64
CA LYS A 123 0.84 21.93 -0.42
C LYS A 123 0.67 20.43 -0.13
N ALA A 124 0.36 19.63 -1.14
CA ALA A 124 0.18 18.17 -0.99
C ALA A 124 1.44 17.47 -0.47
N MET A 125 2.62 17.89 -0.91
CA MET A 125 3.90 17.33 -0.45
C MET A 125 4.20 17.55 1.04
N ARG A 126 3.43 18.38 1.74
CA ARG A 126 3.53 18.56 3.21
C ARG A 126 2.77 17.48 3.98
N TYR A 127 1.92 16.71 3.31
CA TYR A 127 1.03 15.73 3.92
C TYR A 127 1.25 14.34 3.31
N SER A 128 0.83 13.31 4.04
CA SER A 128 0.77 11.94 3.53
C SER A 128 -0.56 11.33 3.96
N TRP A 129 -1.30 10.80 2.99
CA TRP A 129 -2.55 10.10 3.29
C TRP A 129 -2.26 8.70 3.84
N GLN A 130 -2.76 8.41 5.03
CA GLN A 130 -2.86 7.07 5.57
C GLN A 130 -4.33 6.64 5.50
N LEU A 131 -4.68 5.80 4.53
CA LEU A 131 -6.04 5.26 4.42
C LEU A 131 -6.11 3.99 5.27
N THR A 132 -6.97 3.99 6.29
CA THR A 132 -7.16 2.81 7.14
C THR A 132 -8.22 1.93 6.52
N ARG A 133 -7.83 0.76 6.00
CA ARG A 133 -8.78 -0.18 5.40
C ARG A 133 -9.72 -0.74 6.46
N VAL A 134 -11.00 -0.94 6.15
CA VAL A 134 -11.99 -1.47 7.10
C VAL A 134 -11.80 -2.98 7.31
N ASP A 135 -11.53 -3.71 6.24
CA ASP A 135 -11.33 -5.16 6.22
C ASP A 135 -9.99 -5.50 5.56
N LYS A 136 -9.46 -6.72 5.75
CA LYS A 136 -8.25 -7.18 5.04
C LYS A 136 -8.42 -7.04 3.52
N ASN A 137 -7.31 -6.89 2.82
CA ASN A 137 -7.27 -6.94 1.37
C ASN A 137 -7.19 -8.39 0.87
N VAL A 138 -8.33 -8.92 0.44
CA VAL A 138 -8.49 -10.32 0.03
C VAL A 138 -8.80 -10.49 -1.45
N ASP A 139 -8.98 -9.38 -2.19
CA ASP A 139 -9.36 -9.42 -3.60
C ASP A 139 -8.80 -8.22 -4.41
N PRO A 140 -7.85 -8.44 -5.33
CA PRO A 140 -7.05 -9.66 -5.45
C PRO A 140 -5.99 -9.73 -4.34
N TYR A 141 -5.57 -10.94 -3.99
CA TYR A 141 -4.28 -11.13 -3.34
C TYR A 141 -3.16 -10.77 -4.30
N TYR A 142 -2.15 -10.07 -3.80
CA TYR A 142 -0.97 -9.74 -4.58
C TYR A 142 0.29 -10.21 -3.86
N ASN A 143 1.21 -10.80 -4.60
CA ASN A 143 2.48 -11.26 -4.10
C ASN A 143 3.62 -10.46 -4.75
N PHE A 144 4.23 -9.60 -3.96
CA PHE A 144 5.37 -8.79 -4.31
C PHE A 144 6.60 -9.70 -4.42
N CYS A 145 6.95 -10.03 -5.65
CA CYS A 145 8.02 -10.96 -5.96
C CYS A 145 9.39 -10.27 -5.94
N GLN A 146 10.43 -10.96 -5.48
CA GLN A 146 11.83 -10.49 -5.53
C GLN A 146 12.28 -10.16 -6.94
N TYR A 147 11.74 -10.87 -7.92
CA TYR A 147 12.17 -10.78 -9.30
C TYR A 147 11.43 -9.70 -10.12
N ASP A 148 10.59 -8.90 -9.47
CA ASP A 148 9.84 -7.82 -10.12
C ASP A 148 10.79 -6.80 -10.79
N GLY A 149 10.53 -6.45 -12.06
CA GLY A 149 11.37 -5.55 -12.83
C GLY A 149 11.54 -4.15 -12.20
N ARG A 150 10.63 -3.71 -11.32
CA ARG A 150 10.70 -2.40 -10.66
C ARG A 150 11.77 -2.31 -9.59
N TRP A 151 12.14 -3.43 -8.96
CA TRP A 151 13.13 -3.44 -7.87
C TRP A 151 14.15 -4.57 -7.93
N GLY A 152 13.84 -5.71 -8.55
CA GLY A 152 14.68 -6.91 -8.53
C GLY A 152 16.14 -6.67 -8.90
N GLY A 153 16.39 -5.88 -9.96
CA GLY A 153 17.74 -5.52 -10.40
C GLY A 153 18.43 -4.42 -9.59
N LYS A 154 17.74 -3.77 -8.64
CA LYS A 154 18.31 -2.70 -7.82
C LYS A 154 19.18 -3.30 -6.71
N LYS A 155 20.24 -2.57 -6.35
CA LYS A 155 21.14 -2.96 -5.25
C LYS A 155 20.39 -3.02 -3.92
N TYR A 156 20.69 -4.03 -3.13
CA TYR A 156 20.27 -4.17 -1.75
C TYR A 156 21.48 -4.18 -0.81
N GLY A 157 21.81 -2.99 -0.29
CA GLY A 157 23.10 -2.73 0.32
C GLY A 157 24.23 -2.76 -0.73
N SER A 158 25.44 -3.11 -0.30
CA SER A 158 26.60 -3.18 -1.21
C SER A 158 26.83 -4.57 -1.82
N SER A 159 26.24 -5.63 -1.25
CA SER A 159 26.65 -7.02 -1.52
C SER A 159 25.77 -7.79 -2.51
N THR A 160 24.50 -7.41 -2.67
CA THR A 160 23.53 -8.14 -3.51
C THR A 160 22.50 -7.20 -4.12
N THR A 161 21.59 -7.75 -4.90
CA THR A 161 20.37 -7.11 -5.41
C THR A 161 19.14 -7.47 -4.58
N MET A 162 18.01 -6.82 -4.85
CA MET A 162 16.71 -7.19 -4.28
C MET A 162 16.27 -8.59 -4.72
N ALA A 163 16.52 -8.96 -5.99
CA ALA A 163 16.20 -10.28 -6.53
C ALA A 163 16.88 -11.41 -5.76
N GLU A 164 18.08 -11.17 -5.25
CA GLU A 164 18.89 -12.17 -4.56
C GLU A 164 18.51 -12.31 -3.08
N ALA A 165 18.27 -11.22 -2.35
CA ALA A 165 18.26 -11.27 -0.88
C ALA A 165 17.11 -10.51 -0.18
N ALA A 166 16.09 -10.02 -0.89
CA ALA A 166 15.05 -9.18 -0.29
C ALA A 166 13.88 -9.92 0.39
N CYS A 167 14.00 -11.22 0.69
CA CYS A 167 12.88 -12.02 1.21
C CYS A 167 12.31 -11.45 2.52
N GLY A 168 13.18 -11.01 3.43
CA GLY A 168 12.77 -10.40 4.69
C GLY A 168 12.13 -9.01 4.53
N VAL A 169 12.45 -8.26 3.47
CA VAL A 169 11.76 -7.01 3.15
C VAL A 169 10.40 -7.31 2.53
N LEU A 170 10.35 -8.18 1.52
CA LEU A 170 9.14 -8.43 0.76
C LEU A 170 8.11 -9.26 1.51
N VAL A 171 8.51 -10.07 2.50
CA VAL A 171 7.54 -10.71 3.40
C VAL A 171 6.72 -9.67 4.17
N VAL A 172 7.34 -8.56 4.58
CA VAL A 172 6.65 -7.45 5.25
C VAL A 172 5.75 -6.74 4.24
N VAL A 173 6.27 -6.40 3.05
CA VAL A 173 5.48 -5.76 1.98
C VAL A 173 4.22 -6.58 1.65
N ASN A 174 4.36 -7.89 1.47
CA ASN A 174 3.25 -8.83 1.24
C ASN A 174 2.24 -8.84 2.38
N ALA A 175 2.73 -8.96 3.62
CA ALA A 175 1.88 -8.94 4.80
C ALA A 175 1.09 -7.62 4.89
N LEU A 176 1.75 -6.47 4.68
CA LEU A 176 1.11 -5.16 4.71
C LEU A 176 0.07 -4.98 3.62
N TYR A 177 0.36 -5.40 2.39
CA TYR A 177 -0.59 -5.24 1.30
C TYR A 177 -1.85 -6.08 1.53
N ALA A 178 -1.71 -7.31 2.05
CA ALA A 178 -2.84 -8.14 2.42
C ALA A 178 -3.60 -7.59 3.65
N LEU A 179 -2.91 -6.93 4.58
CA LEU A 179 -3.51 -6.35 5.78
C LEU A 179 -4.29 -5.05 5.47
N ASN A 180 -3.67 -4.14 4.71
CA ASN A 180 -4.11 -2.75 4.57
C ASN A 180 -4.53 -2.38 3.15
N GLY A 181 -4.29 -3.21 2.15
CA GLY A 181 -4.41 -2.81 0.74
C GLY A 181 -3.42 -1.71 0.35
N GLN A 182 -2.42 -1.44 1.19
CA GLN A 182 -1.34 -0.50 0.96
C GLN A 182 -0.03 -1.17 1.33
N PHE A 183 1.05 -0.81 0.65
CA PHE A 183 2.35 -1.43 0.86
C PHE A 183 3.44 -0.39 1.11
N MET A 184 4.46 -0.83 1.83
CA MET A 184 5.73 -0.14 1.95
C MET A 184 6.50 -0.28 0.63
N ASP A 185 7.07 0.81 0.11
CA ASP A 185 7.96 0.71 -1.05
C ASP A 185 9.09 -0.30 -0.72
N PRO A 186 9.28 -1.36 -1.51
CA PRO A 186 10.33 -2.34 -1.26
C PRO A 186 11.72 -1.72 -1.07
N MET A 187 12.01 -0.61 -1.76
CA MET A 187 13.29 0.08 -1.64
C MET A 187 13.40 0.89 -0.33
N ASP A 188 12.30 1.44 0.19
CA ASP A 188 12.29 2.10 1.50
C ASP A 188 12.54 1.08 2.62
N GLY A 189 11.95 -0.12 2.52
CA GLY A 189 12.20 -1.21 3.45
C GLY A 189 13.65 -1.73 3.39
N ALA A 190 14.20 -1.81 2.18
CA ALA A 190 15.60 -2.17 1.96
C ALA A 190 16.57 -1.13 2.54
N ALA A 191 16.31 0.16 2.31
CA ALA A 191 17.07 1.26 2.90
C ALA A 191 17.01 1.22 4.43
N TYR A 192 15.81 1.08 5.00
CA TYR A 192 15.64 0.96 6.45
C TYR A 192 16.46 -0.19 7.02
N ALA A 193 16.47 -1.37 6.39
CA ALA A 193 17.26 -2.51 6.83
C ALA A 193 18.77 -2.21 6.86
N CYS A 194 19.28 -1.49 5.85
CA CYS A 194 20.68 -1.08 5.79
C CYS A 194 21.01 -0.03 6.86
N ASP A 195 20.19 1.02 6.97
CA ASP A 195 20.42 2.16 7.85
C ASP A 195 20.37 1.79 9.33
N THR A 196 19.64 0.74 9.67
CA THR A 196 19.48 0.25 11.05
C THR A 196 20.34 -0.97 11.37
N GLY A 197 21.19 -1.41 10.44
CA GLY A 197 22.12 -2.53 10.65
C GLY A 197 21.51 -3.93 10.62
N TYR A 198 20.23 -4.08 10.24
CA TYR A 198 19.59 -5.40 10.10
C TYR A 198 19.90 -6.09 8.77
N ARG A 199 20.46 -5.39 7.78
CA ARG A 199 20.97 -5.97 6.53
C ARG A 199 22.16 -6.87 6.84
N VAL A 200 22.05 -8.18 6.55
CA VAL A 200 23.13 -9.16 6.69
C VAL A 200 23.76 -9.47 5.33
N PRO A 201 24.98 -8.97 5.02
CA PRO A 201 25.63 -9.13 3.71
C PRO A 201 25.47 -10.53 3.11
N TYR A 202 25.14 -10.58 1.82
CA TYR A 202 24.88 -11.82 1.06
C TYR A 202 23.68 -12.67 1.49
N SER A 203 23.02 -12.39 2.63
CA SER A 203 21.98 -13.27 3.21
C SER A 203 20.58 -12.65 3.29
N GLY A 204 20.48 -11.31 3.31
CA GLY A 204 19.20 -10.59 3.37
C GLY A 204 19.06 -9.77 4.65
N THR A 205 18.01 -10.00 5.43
CA THR A 205 17.80 -9.38 6.76
C THR A 205 17.92 -10.39 7.89
N ASP A 206 18.44 -9.92 9.02
CA ASP A 206 18.27 -10.58 10.31
C ASP A 206 16.78 -10.64 10.72
N GLU A 207 16.39 -11.61 11.57
CA GLU A 207 15.00 -11.77 12.00
C GLU A 207 14.49 -10.58 12.84
N GLY A 208 15.39 -9.86 13.53
CA GLY A 208 15.08 -8.65 14.29
C GLY A 208 14.49 -7.54 13.42
N PHE A 209 14.79 -7.53 12.12
CA PHE A 209 14.18 -6.61 11.14
C PHE A 209 12.66 -6.64 11.19
N LEU A 210 12.05 -7.84 11.29
CA LEU A 210 10.60 -8.03 11.24
C LEU A 210 9.89 -7.32 12.41
N THR A 211 10.56 -7.21 13.56
CA THR A 211 10.05 -6.42 14.68
C THR A 211 10.39 -4.94 14.52
N ALA A 212 11.62 -4.62 14.10
CA ALA A 212 12.12 -3.26 14.02
C ALA A 212 11.38 -2.41 12.98
N VAL A 213 11.09 -2.98 11.80
CA VAL A 213 10.37 -2.26 10.73
C VAL A 213 8.97 -1.85 11.17
N ALA A 214 8.30 -2.65 11.99
CA ALA A 214 7.01 -2.29 12.58
C ALA A 214 7.13 -1.14 13.59
N LYS A 215 8.24 -1.06 14.32
CA LYS A 215 8.50 0.06 15.25
C LYS A 215 8.85 1.35 14.49
N GLY A 216 9.72 1.26 13.49
CA GLY A 216 10.20 2.42 12.74
C GLY A 216 9.20 2.97 11.72
N LEU A 217 8.52 2.08 11.00
CA LEU A 217 7.65 2.43 9.87
C LEU A 217 6.17 2.06 10.08
N GLY A 218 5.83 1.41 11.19
CA GLY A 218 4.47 0.90 11.45
C GLY A 218 3.40 1.98 11.45
N THR A 219 3.64 3.10 12.12
CA THR A 219 2.69 4.23 12.11
C THR A 219 2.45 4.75 10.70
N GLN A 220 3.51 4.87 9.90
CA GLN A 220 3.43 5.41 8.54
C GLN A 220 2.61 4.52 7.59
N TYR A 221 2.72 3.20 7.73
CA TYR A 221 2.01 2.24 6.87
C TYR A 221 0.82 1.57 7.56
N GLY A 222 0.40 2.06 8.72
CA GLY A 222 -0.82 1.61 9.41
C GLY A 222 -0.78 0.19 9.96
N PHE A 223 0.36 -0.25 10.51
CA PHE A 223 0.47 -1.56 11.13
C PHE A 223 1.32 -1.52 12.40
N TYR A 224 1.23 -2.58 13.21
CA TYR A 224 2.11 -2.79 14.34
C TYR A 224 2.45 -4.27 14.51
N TYR A 225 3.55 -4.54 15.20
CA TYR A 225 3.95 -5.89 15.60
C TYR A 225 3.13 -6.36 16.79
N ALA A 226 2.41 -7.46 16.61
CA ALA A 226 1.45 -8.01 17.57
C ALA A 226 1.99 -9.19 18.38
N GLY A 227 3.29 -9.51 18.26
CA GLY A 227 3.95 -10.61 18.97
C GLY A 227 4.38 -11.77 18.08
N LYS A 228 4.97 -12.81 18.68
CA LYS A 228 5.36 -14.04 17.99
C LYS A 228 4.24 -15.09 18.06
N ALA A 229 4.10 -15.88 16.98
CA ALA A 229 3.31 -17.10 16.96
C ALA A 229 4.24 -18.31 16.82
N ASN A 230 4.19 -19.24 17.77
CA ASN A 230 5.07 -20.42 17.76
C ASN A 230 4.38 -21.71 17.29
N THR A 231 3.08 -21.64 16.97
CA THR A 231 2.28 -22.78 16.53
C THR A 231 1.31 -22.38 15.44
N THR A 232 0.87 -23.32 14.61
CA THR A 232 -0.17 -23.04 13.60
C THR A 232 -1.51 -22.64 14.22
N VAL A 233 -1.77 -23.05 15.47
CA VAL A 233 -2.97 -22.61 16.23
C VAL A 233 -2.89 -21.11 16.51
N ALA A 234 -1.74 -20.61 16.94
CA ALA A 234 -1.52 -19.18 17.15
C ALA A 234 -1.57 -18.40 15.82
N ILE A 235 -1.02 -18.97 14.73
CA ILE A 235 -1.14 -18.39 13.38
C ILE A 235 -2.61 -18.29 12.98
N LEU A 236 -3.39 -19.36 13.10
CA LEU A 236 -4.82 -19.36 12.76
C LEU A 236 -5.58 -18.30 13.56
N LYS A 237 -5.37 -18.24 14.88
CA LYS A 237 -5.99 -17.22 15.73
C LYS A 237 -5.65 -15.80 15.25
N CYS A 238 -4.40 -15.55 14.89
CA CYS A 238 -4.00 -14.24 14.34
C CYS A 238 -4.76 -13.90 13.05
N LEU A 239 -4.93 -14.87 12.15
CA LEU A 239 -5.63 -14.67 10.88
C LEU A 239 -7.13 -14.42 11.07
N GLU A 240 -7.76 -15.17 11.99
CA GLU A 240 -9.18 -15.00 12.35
C GLU A 240 -9.45 -13.66 13.02
N ASP A 241 -8.49 -13.13 13.80
CA ASP A 241 -8.52 -11.80 14.38
C ASP A 241 -8.25 -10.67 13.34
N GLY A 242 -8.15 -11.00 12.05
CA GLY A 242 -7.87 -10.05 10.97
C GLY A 242 -6.41 -9.62 10.86
N GLY A 243 -5.49 -10.32 11.52
CA GLY A 243 -4.05 -10.12 11.38
C GLY A 243 -3.44 -10.90 10.20
N VAL A 244 -2.13 -10.75 10.06
CA VAL A 244 -1.28 -11.45 9.08
C VAL A 244 0.03 -11.86 9.75
N VAL A 245 0.77 -12.78 9.14
CA VAL A 245 2.00 -13.34 9.73
C VAL A 245 3.14 -13.32 8.73
N ALA A 246 4.29 -12.78 9.12
CA ALA A 246 5.57 -13.04 8.45
C ALA A 246 6.24 -14.25 9.11
N ALA A 247 6.39 -15.34 8.35
CA ALA A 247 6.92 -16.60 8.84
C ALA A 247 8.34 -16.82 8.35
N HIS A 248 9.24 -17.15 9.27
CA HIS A 248 10.55 -17.71 8.95
C HIS A 248 10.38 -19.20 8.64
N VAL A 249 10.77 -19.59 7.44
CA VAL A 249 10.83 -20.98 6.96
C VAL A 249 12.29 -21.32 6.60
N PRO A 250 12.66 -22.58 6.31
CA PRO A 250 14.06 -22.94 6.08
C PRO A 250 14.73 -22.11 4.97
N GLY A 251 15.65 -21.22 5.38
CA GLY A 251 16.42 -20.33 4.52
C GLY A 251 15.60 -19.27 3.78
N HIS A 252 14.41 -18.89 4.28
CA HIS A 252 13.53 -17.94 3.59
C HIS A 252 12.45 -17.34 4.50
N TYR A 253 11.79 -16.26 4.06
CA TYR A 253 10.60 -15.71 4.71
C TYR A 253 9.39 -15.72 3.79
N VAL A 254 8.22 -16.09 4.31
CA VAL A 254 6.94 -16.11 3.57
C VAL A 254 5.84 -15.43 4.38
N ALA A 255 4.85 -14.83 3.71
CA ALA A 255 3.73 -14.20 4.39
C ALA A 255 2.56 -15.18 4.41
N ILE A 256 1.98 -15.42 5.58
CA ILE A 256 0.73 -16.18 5.75
C ILE A 256 -0.35 -15.16 6.05
N VAL A 257 -1.28 -14.98 5.10
CA VAL A 257 -2.14 -13.79 5.07
C VAL A 257 -3.62 -14.08 5.20
N ASP A 258 -4.03 -15.33 4.95
CA ASP A 258 -5.43 -15.70 5.08
C ASP A 258 -5.65 -17.19 5.38
N TYR A 259 -6.87 -17.52 5.77
CA TYR A 259 -7.31 -18.88 6.06
C TYR A 259 -8.71 -19.13 5.51
N ASP A 260 -8.83 -20.13 4.64
CA ASP A 260 -10.11 -20.59 4.13
C ASP A 260 -10.66 -21.69 5.05
N LYS A 261 -11.74 -21.37 5.78
CA LYS A 261 -12.42 -22.28 6.69
C LYS A 261 -13.02 -23.50 5.99
N LYS A 262 -13.44 -23.36 4.72
CA LYS A 262 -14.06 -24.44 3.95
C LYS A 262 -13.03 -25.49 3.55
N THR A 263 -11.89 -25.05 2.99
CA THR A 263 -10.84 -25.97 2.55
C THR A 263 -9.82 -26.29 3.62
N LYS A 264 -9.86 -25.60 4.76
CA LYS A 264 -8.91 -25.67 5.87
C LYS A 264 -7.47 -25.38 5.42
N LYS A 265 -7.31 -24.42 4.52
CA LYS A 265 -6.02 -24.04 3.94
C LYS A 265 -5.63 -22.62 4.32
N TYR A 266 -4.32 -22.42 4.46
CA TYR A 266 -3.68 -21.13 4.67
C TYR A 266 -3.19 -20.58 3.34
N LEU A 267 -3.40 -19.30 3.10
CA LEU A 267 -2.79 -18.62 1.96
C LEU A 267 -1.38 -18.16 2.30
N VAL A 268 -0.40 -18.70 1.57
CA VAL A 268 1.01 -18.32 1.65
C VAL A 268 1.39 -17.49 0.42
N LEU A 269 1.95 -16.31 0.66
CA LEU A 269 2.58 -15.45 -0.34
C LEU A 269 4.10 -15.60 -0.21
N ASP A 270 4.71 -16.22 -1.23
CA ASP A 270 6.14 -16.47 -1.29
C ASP A 270 6.78 -15.50 -2.30
N SER A 271 7.56 -14.54 -1.81
CA SER A 271 8.24 -13.55 -2.66
C SER A 271 9.34 -14.15 -3.54
N HIS A 272 9.69 -15.42 -3.36
CA HIS A 272 10.73 -16.12 -4.12
C HIS A 272 10.28 -17.57 -4.34
N PRO A 273 9.24 -17.84 -5.15
CA PRO A 273 8.67 -19.17 -5.27
C PRO A 273 9.69 -20.16 -5.86
N LEU A 274 10.00 -21.23 -5.13
CA LEU A 274 10.92 -22.29 -5.56
C LEU A 274 10.22 -23.65 -5.64
N ALA A 275 10.68 -24.49 -6.58
CA ALA A 275 10.17 -25.85 -6.74
C ALA A 275 10.17 -26.65 -5.42
N LYS A 276 11.24 -26.53 -4.61
CA LYS A 276 11.35 -27.19 -3.29
C LYS A 276 10.27 -26.79 -2.27
N ARG A 277 9.69 -25.59 -2.41
CA ARG A 277 8.58 -25.10 -1.57
C ARG A 277 7.22 -25.37 -2.21
N ALA A 278 7.18 -25.71 -3.50
CA ALA A 278 5.96 -25.91 -4.28
C ALA A 278 4.95 -24.75 -4.08
N THR A 279 5.48 -23.52 -4.09
CA THR A 279 4.72 -22.26 -4.01
C THR A 279 4.66 -21.60 -5.40
N SER A 280 3.69 -20.72 -5.58
CA SER A 280 3.45 -20.00 -6.82
C SER A 280 3.67 -18.48 -6.65
N PRO A 281 4.01 -17.76 -7.72
CA PRO A 281 4.09 -16.30 -7.70
C PRO A 281 2.75 -15.63 -7.43
N PHE A 282 1.60 -16.32 -7.54
CA PHE A 282 0.26 -15.79 -7.31
C PHE A 282 -0.29 -16.13 -5.91
N GLY A 283 0.56 -16.61 -5.02
CA GLY A 283 0.16 -17.18 -3.74
C GLY A 283 -0.23 -18.65 -3.84
N THR A 284 -0.28 -19.34 -2.70
CA THR A 284 -0.56 -20.77 -2.65
C THR A 284 -1.35 -21.12 -1.41
N TRP A 285 -2.49 -21.78 -1.60
CA TRP A 285 -3.30 -22.32 -0.53
C TRP A 285 -2.75 -23.67 -0.08
N VAL A 286 -2.22 -23.75 1.15
CA VAL A 286 -1.58 -24.94 1.71
C VAL A 286 -2.30 -25.45 2.95
N LYS A 287 -2.28 -26.76 3.19
CA LYS A 287 -2.79 -27.33 4.44
C LYS A 287 -1.83 -27.09 5.60
N LYS A 288 -2.33 -27.24 6.83
CA LYS A 288 -1.58 -27.09 8.08
C LYS A 288 -0.26 -27.87 8.08
N GLU A 289 -0.27 -29.11 7.60
CA GLU A 289 0.89 -30.02 7.67
C GLU A 289 2.09 -29.47 6.87
N ARG A 290 1.83 -28.66 5.84
CA ARG A 290 2.88 -27.98 5.07
C ARG A 290 3.55 -26.86 5.86
N LEU A 291 2.86 -26.25 6.82
CA LEU A 291 3.40 -25.21 7.69
C LEU A 291 4.13 -25.80 8.91
N GLU A 292 3.98 -27.08 9.18
CA GLU A 292 4.63 -27.77 10.32
C GLU A 292 5.82 -28.65 9.87
N ALA A 293 6.02 -28.84 8.58
CA ALA A 293 7.05 -29.73 8.05
C ALA A 293 7.60 -29.29 6.68
N GLY A 294 8.80 -29.79 6.38
CA GLY A 294 9.45 -29.59 5.08
C GLY A 294 9.83 -28.14 4.78
N GLY A 295 9.84 -27.78 3.49
CA GLY A 295 10.35 -26.48 3.01
C GLY A 295 9.48 -25.26 3.39
N LEU A 296 8.30 -25.47 3.96
CA LEU A 296 7.40 -24.43 4.46
C LEU A 296 7.19 -24.51 5.98
N ASN A 297 7.97 -25.33 6.69
CA ASN A 297 7.91 -25.39 8.15
C ASN A 297 8.16 -24.00 8.76
N ALA A 298 7.16 -23.46 9.46
CA ALA A 298 7.10 -22.09 9.93
C ALA A 298 7.44 -22.03 11.43
N TYR A 299 8.70 -21.77 11.77
CA TYR A 299 9.24 -21.97 13.13
C TYR A 299 9.55 -20.68 13.91
N SER A 300 9.59 -19.52 13.26
CA SER A 300 9.68 -18.20 13.93
C SER A 300 8.74 -17.26 13.20
N ASN A 301 7.58 -16.94 13.80
CA ASN A 301 6.50 -16.25 13.10
C ASN A 301 6.14 -14.94 13.79
N PHE A 302 6.08 -13.87 13.01
CA PHE A 302 5.90 -12.49 13.47
C PHE A 302 4.51 -12.03 13.04
N MET A 303 3.64 -11.78 14.01
CA MET A 303 2.26 -11.37 13.76
C MET A 303 2.21 -9.85 13.57
N TYR A 304 1.46 -9.41 12.57
CA TYR A 304 1.12 -8.01 12.37
C TYR A 304 -0.38 -7.82 12.42
N LYS A 305 -0.80 -6.70 13.00
CA LYS A 305 -2.18 -6.24 13.01
C LYS A 305 -2.26 -4.81 12.52
N GLN A 306 -3.41 -4.46 11.98
CA GLN A 306 -3.64 -3.12 11.46
C GLN A 306 -3.70 -2.12 12.63
N LYS A 307 -3.01 -1.00 12.47
CA LYS A 307 -3.11 0.11 13.41
C LYS A 307 -4.39 0.87 13.09
N LYS A 308 -5.41 0.73 13.94
CA LYS A 308 -6.68 1.46 13.85
C LYS A 308 -6.54 2.87 14.44
N ASP A 309 -5.49 3.59 14.07
CA ASP A 309 -5.23 4.90 14.70
C ASP A 309 -6.24 5.93 14.20
N THR A 310 -7.05 6.39 15.15
CA THR A 310 -8.16 7.34 15.05
C THR A 310 -7.70 8.80 15.12
N LYS A 311 -6.39 9.08 15.09
CA LYS A 311 -5.85 10.42 15.39
C LYS A 311 -6.10 11.49 14.33
N PHE A 312 -6.70 11.13 13.20
CA PHE A 312 -7.26 12.12 12.27
C PHE A 312 -8.73 11.77 11.99
N MET A 313 -9.54 11.86 13.05
CA MET A 313 -10.99 11.76 12.98
C MET A 313 -11.56 13.06 12.43
N TRP A 314 -12.27 12.94 11.31
CA TRP A 314 -13.13 14.02 10.86
C TRP A 314 -14.55 13.64 11.22
N ASN A 315 -15.16 14.44 12.08
CA ASN A 315 -16.61 14.48 12.16
C ASN A 315 -17.05 15.40 11.03
N LEU A 316 -17.65 14.81 10.00
CA LEU A 316 -18.53 15.53 9.09
C LEU A 316 -19.92 15.07 9.50
N ASP A 317 -20.64 15.92 10.21
CA ASP A 317 -22.05 15.68 10.44
C ASP A 317 -22.83 15.90 9.12
N SER A 318 -24.06 15.41 9.08
CA SER A 318 -24.86 15.36 7.86
C SER A 318 -25.25 16.74 7.32
N GLN A 319 -25.09 17.81 8.11
CA GLN A 319 -25.35 19.20 7.70
C GLN A 319 -24.11 19.86 7.06
N GLU A 320 -22.90 19.38 7.33
CA GLU A 320 -21.66 19.90 6.72
C GLU A 320 -21.34 19.31 5.32
N LEU A 321 -22.02 18.24 4.90
CA LEU A 321 -21.86 17.69 3.54
C LEU A 321 -22.36 18.64 2.44
N SER A 322 -23.25 19.56 2.77
CA SER A 322 -23.64 20.69 1.92
C SER A 322 -22.62 21.84 1.89
N VAL A 323 -21.56 21.79 2.70
CA VAL A 323 -20.48 22.79 2.75
C VAL A 323 -19.12 22.18 2.36
N MET A 324 -19.14 21.30 1.35
CA MET A 324 -17.92 20.85 0.64
C MET A 324 -17.41 21.89 -0.39
N GLN A 325 -17.86 23.14 -0.28
CA GLN A 325 -17.23 24.28 -0.92
C GLN A 325 -16.44 25.03 0.16
N GLY A 326 -15.12 24.85 0.16
CA GLY A 326 -14.27 25.96 0.61
C GLY A 326 -14.51 27.09 -0.38
N LEU A 327 -15.45 27.97 -0.05
CA LEU A 327 -15.63 29.28 -0.67
C LEU A 327 -14.25 29.92 -0.87
N ALA A 328 -14.14 30.71 -1.94
CA ALA A 328 -12.96 31.43 -2.37
C ALA A 328 -12.50 32.53 -1.38
N LEU A 329 -12.44 32.25 -0.08
CA LEU A 329 -11.94 33.17 0.93
C LEU A 329 -10.56 32.68 1.41
N ASP A 330 -9.60 33.61 1.42
CA ASP A 330 -8.17 33.50 1.77
C ASP A 330 -7.18 33.24 0.63
N LEU A 331 -7.56 33.48 -0.63
CA LEU A 331 -6.61 33.97 -1.63
C LEU A 331 -6.97 35.41 -1.94
N ASP A 332 -6.35 36.31 -1.19
CA ASP A 332 -5.74 37.56 -1.64
C ASP A 332 -5.94 37.87 -3.15
N LEU A 333 -7.17 38.25 -3.49
CA LEU A 333 -7.54 38.94 -4.72
C LEU A 333 -7.89 40.39 -4.35
N GLU A 334 -7.03 41.05 -3.57
CA GLU A 334 -6.95 42.53 -3.58
C GLU A 334 -6.24 43.06 -4.83
N GLY A 335 -5.92 42.21 -5.82
CA GLY A 335 -5.29 42.67 -7.04
C GLY A 335 -5.56 41.78 -8.24
N GLN A 336 -6.80 41.76 -8.73
CA GLN A 336 -7.14 41.69 -10.16
C GLN A 336 -8.66 41.59 -10.35
N VAL A 337 -9.34 42.73 -10.14
CA VAL A 337 -10.57 43.04 -10.86
C VAL A 337 -10.16 43.23 -12.33
N TRP A 338 -10.29 42.18 -13.14
CA TRP A 338 -10.48 42.42 -14.57
C TRP A 338 -11.93 42.81 -14.76
N ASN A 339 -12.15 44.13 -14.76
CA ASN A 339 -13.30 44.75 -15.38
C ASN A 339 -13.37 44.27 -16.83
N THR A 340 -14.25 43.32 -17.12
CA THR A 340 -14.77 43.13 -18.47
C THR A 340 -16.26 42.87 -18.37
N ALA A 341 -17.01 43.93 -18.08
CA ALA A 341 -18.34 44.20 -18.65
C ALA A 341 -18.86 45.56 -18.15
N GLU A 342 -18.18 46.65 -18.48
CA GLU A 342 -18.89 47.92 -18.64
C GLU A 342 -19.31 48.02 -20.10
N ARG A 343 -20.61 47.79 -20.35
CA ARG A 343 -21.27 48.36 -21.52
C ARG A 343 -21.26 49.86 -21.33
N ASN A 344 -20.56 50.58 -22.19
CA ASN A 344 -20.82 52.00 -22.39
C ASN A 344 -22.07 52.15 -23.29
N GLU A 345 -22.74 53.29 -23.16
CA GLU A 345 -24.11 53.55 -23.65
C GLU A 345 -24.27 53.58 -25.18
N ASN A 346 -23.27 53.16 -25.97
CA ASN A 346 -23.28 53.29 -27.43
C ASN A 346 -23.02 52.00 -28.24
N GLY A 347 -23.08 50.81 -27.63
CA GLY A 347 -23.42 49.56 -28.33
C GLY A 347 -22.67 49.22 -29.65
N LYS A 348 -21.33 49.30 -29.69
CA LYS A 348 -20.54 48.65 -30.75
C LYS A 348 -19.32 47.92 -30.18
N VAL A 349 -19.09 46.72 -30.71
CA VAL A 349 -17.97 45.82 -30.38
C VAL A 349 -16.90 46.00 -31.45
N GLU A 350 -15.66 46.24 -31.04
CA GLU A 350 -14.45 45.80 -31.76
C GLU A 350 -13.72 44.78 -30.90
#